data_AF-A0A928YKB3-F1
#
_entry.id   AF-A0A928YKB3-F1
#
_cell.length_a   1.000
_cell.length_b   1.000
_cell.length_c   1.000
_cell.angle_alpha   90.00
_cell.angle_beta   90.00
_cell.angle_gamma   90.00
#
_symmetry.space_group_name_H-M   'P 1'
#
loop_
_entity.id
_entity.type
_entity.pdbx_description
1 polymer ?
#
loop_
_entity_poly.entity_id
_entity_poly.type
_entity_poly.pdbx_seq_one_letter_code
_entity_poly.pdbx_strand_id
1 'polypeptide(L)'
;MGIVLFLSFFPVLLSLCLGFNVSSQIIYYKQKAQYICQRYHLAHQKQLQKKIARLLQLNLKAKKMRIQLKHAKQSLKIAKLSMIPPIIATAQSFLAFVLAKQLVLFTKQKNILYSAIKLSNKAKKQLKKRLNQAFDKNNIKDYSYKQVGLAVYPKPLLSFSPSYYLMPAFSYAQGSYTFFYLNIKNLLPPLLQSLLPNSQLFKIKCSATLMKKKKIELTLWQY
;
A
#
# COMPACT_ATOMS: atom_id res chain seq x y z
N MET A 1 -44.37 -3.65 50.51
CA MET A 1 -42.92 -3.84 50.24
C MET A 1 -42.54 -3.88 48.76
N GLY A 2 -43.37 -4.42 47.84
CA GLY A 2 -43.00 -4.55 46.42
C GLY A 2 -42.68 -3.24 45.68
N ILE A 3 -43.38 -2.14 45.97
CA ILE A 3 -43.17 -0.83 45.30
C ILE A 3 -41.79 -0.24 45.62
N VAL A 4 -41.31 -0.41 46.86
CA VAL A 4 -40.01 0.13 47.31
C VAL A 4 -38.84 -0.61 46.64
N LEU A 5 -38.97 -1.92 46.46
CA LEU A 5 -38.00 -2.72 45.70
C LEU A 5 -37.99 -2.32 44.22
N PHE A 6 -39.15 -2.08 43.61
CA PHE A 6 -39.23 -1.68 42.21
C PHE A 6 -38.56 -0.32 41.95
N LEU A 7 -38.77 0.65 42.86
CA LEU A 7 -38.17 1.98 42.79
C LEU A 7 -36.64 1.97 42.94
N SER A 8 -36.07 1.03 43.70
CA SER A 8 -34.62 0.93 43.87
C SER A 8 -33.92 0.15 42.74
N PHE A 9 -34.56 -0.87 42.16
CA PHE A 9 -33.98 -1.67 41.08
C PHE A 9 -34.10 -1.03 39.69
N PHE A 10 -35.17 -0.27 39.43
CA PHE A 10 -35.40 0.36 38.14
C PHE A 10 -34.24 1.23 37.63
N PRO A 11 -33.67 2.17 38.41
CA PRO A 11 -32.57 3.01 37.94
C PRO A 11 -31.29 2.20 37.65
N VAL A 12 -31.01 1.16 38.43
CA VAL A 12 -29.89 0.25 38.19
C VAL A 12 -30.07 -0.48 36.87
N LEU A 13 -31.25 -1.05 36.63
CA LEU A 13 -31.56 -1.74 35.37
C LEU A 13 -31.45 -0.79 34.17
N LEU A 14 -31.99 0.42 34.29
CA LEU A 14 -31.92 1.45 33.25
C LEU A 14 -30.47 1.83 32.93
N SER A 15 -29.64 2.04 33.97
CA SER A 15 -28.22 2.34 33.80
C SER A 15 -27.46 1.22 33.08
N LEU A 16 -27.78 -0.04 33.39
CA LEU A 16 -27.18 -1.20 32.74
C LEU A 16 -27.58 -1.27 31.26
N CYS A 17 -28.87 -1.05 30.95
CA CYS A 17 -29.36 -1.00 29.58
C CYS A 17 -28.71 0.14 28.77
N LEU A 18 -28.55 1.34 29.36
CA LEU A 18 -27.88 2.47 28.71
C LEU A 18 -26.40 2.18 28.49
N GLY A 19 -25.70 1.65 29.50
CA GLY A 19 -24.30 1.27 29.41
C GLY A 19 -24.05 0.21 28.33
N PHE A 20 -24.94 -0.79 28.23
CA PHE A 20 -24.88 -1.82 27.19
C PHE A 20 -25.07 -1.21 25.79
N ASN A 21 -26.06 -0.32 25.62
CA ASN A 21 -26.30 0.35 24.34
C ASN A 21 -25.11 1.20 23.90
N VAL A 22 -24.54 2.02 24.80
CA VAL A 22 -23.35 2.84 24.52
C VAL A 22 -22.17 1.95 24.11
N SER A 23 -21.92 0.87 24.86
CA SER A 23 -20.83 -0.06 24.60
C SER A 23 -20.99 -0.76 23.24
N SER A 24 -22.20 -1.22 22.93
CA SER A 24 -22.54 -1.85 21.65
C SER A 24 -22.28 -0.91 20.46
N GLN A 25 -22.72 0.36 20.56
CA GLN A 25 -22.48 1.38 19.53
C GLN A 25 -20.99 1.70 19.35
N ILE A 26 -20.23 1.84 20.44
CA ILE A 26 -18.77 2.03 20.41
C ILE A 26 -18.09 0.88 19.66
N ILE A 27 -18.44 -0.36 20.01
CA ILE A 27 -17.91 -1.57 19.38
C ILE A 27 -18.26 -1.59 17.90
N TYR A 28 -19.51 -1.30 17.54
CA TYR A 28 -19.97 -1.23 16.16
C TYR A 28 -19.16 -0.22 15.32
N TYR A 29 -18.99 1.02 15.79
CA TYR A 29 -18.22 2.02 15.04
C TYR A 29 -16.74 1.67 14.92
N LYS A 30 -16.14 1.11 15.98
CA LYS A 30 -14.77 0.62 15.94
C LYS A 30 -14.60 -0.49 14.90
N GLN A 31 -15.47 -1.49 14.92
CA GLN A 31 -15.46 -2.60 13.96
C GLN A 31 -15.67 -2.09 12.53
N LYS A 32 -16.62 -1.17 12.31
CA LYS A 32 -16.88 -0.56 11.01
C LYS A 32 -15.66 0.19 10.48
N ALA A 33 -15.01 1.00 11.31
CA ALA A 33 -13.82 1.76 10.93
C ALA A 33 -12.65 0.85 10.57
N GLN A 34 -12.43 -0.18 11.39
CA GLN A 34 -11.40 -1.18 11.18
C GLN A 34 -11.65 -1.98 9.90
N TYR A 35 -12.90 -2.42 9.66
CA TYR A 35 -13.29 -3.13 8.45
C TYR A 35 -13.05 -2.31 7.18
N ILE A 36 -13.51 -1.05 7.15
CA ILE A 36 -13.29 -0.14 6.01
C ILE A 36 -11.79 -0.03 5.74
N CYS A 37 -11.00 0.24 6.78
CA CYS A 37 -9.56 0.43 6.67
C CYS A 37 -8.85 -0.83 6.15
N GLN A 38 -9.11 -1.98 6.75
CA GLN A 38 -8.50 -3.27 6.37
C GLN A 38 -8.85 -3.66 4.94
N ARG A 39 -10.13 -3.54 4.56
CA ARG A 39 -10.59 -3.88 3.21
C ARG A 39 -9.86 -3.05 2.15
N TYR A 40 -9.68 -1.75 2.37
CA TYR A 40 -8.95 -0.87 1.46
C TYR A 40 -7.46 -1.20 1.37
N HIS A 41 -6.82 -1.44 2.52
CA HIS A 41 -5.41 -1.85 2.54
C HIS A 41 -5.19 -3.16 1.79
N LEU A 42 -6.02 -4.17 2.01
CA LEU A 42 -5.94 -5.46 1.32
C LEU A 42 -6.16 -5.34 -0.18
N ALA A 43 -7.20 -4.61 -0.60
CA ALA A 43 -7.49 -4.40 -2.01
C ALA A 43 -6.32 -3.71 -2.72
N HIS A 44 -5.70 -2.75 -2.06
CA HIS A 44 -4.55 -2.04 -2.58
C HIS A 44 -3.28 -2.90 -2.61
N GLN A 45 -2.99 -3.65 -1.56
CA GLN A 45 -1.87 -4.60 -1.53
C GLN A 45 -1.99 -5.66 -2.63
N LYS A 46 -3.20 -6.18 -2.90
CA LYS A 46 -3.47 -7.08 -4.05
C LYS A 46 -3.07 -6.44 -5.40
N GLN A 47 -3.33 -5.14 -5.57
CA GLN A 47 -2.99 -4.45 -6.81
C GLN A 47 -1.48 -4.19 -6.92
N LEU A 48 -0.81 -3.85 -5.81
CA LEU A 48 0.65 -3.71 -5.79
C LEU A 48 1.35 -5.04 -6.06
N GLN A 49 0.85 -6.15 -5.52
CA GLN A 49 1.35 -7.50 -5.82
C GLN A 49 1.36 -7.78 -7.33
N LYS A 50 0.28 -7.43 -8.05
CA LYS A 50 0.23 -7.57 -9.52
C LYS A 50 1.29 -6.73 -10.22
N LYS A 51 1.57 -5.52 -9.72
CA LYS A 51 2.62 -4.64 -10.27
C LYS A 51 4.02 -5.20 -10.02
N ILE A 52 4.28 -5.73 -8.83
CA ILE A 52 5.54 -6.41 -8.49
C ILE A 52 5.75 -7.61 -9.40
N ALA A 53 4.76 -8.50 -9.54
CA ALA A 53 4.86 -9.66 -10.41
C ALA A 53 5.20 -9.27 -11.86
N ARG A 54 4.51 -8.26 -12.41
CA ARG A 54 4.80 -7.72 -13.76
C ARG A 54 6.21 -7.16 -13.87
N LEU A 55 6.68 -6.44 -12.85
CA LEU A 55 8.04 -5.88 -12.84
C LEU A 55 9.10 -7.00 -12.82
N LEU A 56 8.90 -8.03 -11.99
CA LEU A 56 9.81 -9.17 -11.87
C LEU A 56 9.86 -10.02 -13.15
N GLN A 57 8.74 -10.16 -13.86
CA GLN A 57 8.71 -10.84 -15.17
C GLN A 57 9.61 -10.15 -16.22
N LEU A 58 9.84 -8.83 -16.09
CA LEU A 58 10.75 -8.10 -16.98
C LEU A 58 12.24 -8.40 -16.69
N ASN A 59 12.58 -9.07 -15.60
CA ASN A 59 13.97 -9.36 -15.24
C ASN A 59 14.67 -10.27 -16.26
N LEU A 60 13.96 -11.25 -16.83
CA LEU A 60 14.52 -12.11 -17.87
C LEU A 60 14.88 -11.30 -19.13
N LYS A 61 14.00 -10.37 -19.53
CA LYS A 61 14.27 -9.45 -20.64
C LYS A 61 15.45 -8.55 -20.33
N ALA A 62 15.52 -8.02 -19.11
CA ALA A 62 16.65 -7.20 -18.66
C ALA A 62 17.99 -7.96 -18.69
N LYS A 63 18.01 -9.23 -18.28
CA LYS A 63 19.20 -10.10 -18.37
C LYS A 63 19.64 -10.30 -19.83
N LYS A 64 18.70 -10.65 -20.72
CA LYS A 64 18.98 -10.81 -22.16
C LYS A 64 19.53 -9.52 -22.79
N MET A 65 18.93 -8.37 -22.49
CA MET A 65 19.38 -7.07 -23.01
C MET A 65 20.78 -6.68 -22.53
N ARG A 66 21.18 -7.06 -21.32
CA ARG A 66 22.55 -6.85 -20.83
C ARG A 66 23.57 -7.70 -21.58
N ILE A 67 23.22 -8.95 -21.90
CA ILE A 67 24.06 -9.84 -22.72
C ILE A 67 24.20 -9.25 -24.13
N GLN A 68 23.10 -8.86 -24.76
CA GLN A 68 23.12 -8.22 -26.09
C GLN A 68 23.98 -6.95 -26.11
N LEU A 69 23.90 -6.12 -25.07
CA LEU A 69 24.75 -4.92 -24.97
C LEU A 69 26.23 -5.27 -24.88
N LYS A 70 26.60 -6.31 -24.12
CA LYS A 70 27.99 -6.78 -24.06
C LYS A 70 28.47 -7.22 -25.44
N HIS A 71 27.69 -8.03 -26.15
CA HIS A 71 28.02 -8.45 -27.51
C HIS A 71 28.14 -7.25 -28.46
N ALA A 72 27.18 -6.32 -28.46
CA ALA A 72 27.24 -5.14 -29.33
C ALA A 72 28.47 -4.27 -29.07
N LYS A 73 28.84 -4.08 -27.79
CA LYS A 73 30.08 -3.37 -27.42
C LYS A 73 31.33 -4.11 -27.90
N GLN A 74 31.35 -5.44 -27.80
CA GLN A 74 32.47 -6.26 -28.26
C GLN A 74 32.58 -6.26 -29.79
N SER A 75 31.47 -6.38 -30.51
CA SER A 75 31.43 -6.26 -31.97
C SER A 75 31.95 -4.90 -32.43
N LEU A 76 31.55 -3.81 -31.77
CA LEU A 76 32.09 -2.49 -32.07
C LEU A 76 33.59 -2.39 -31.78
N LYS A 77 34.07 -2.99 -30.69
CA LYS A 77 35.51 -3.02 -30.38
C LYS A 77 36.29 -3.74 -31.49
N ILE A 78 35.82 -4.90 -31.95
CA ILE A 78 36.45 -5.68 -33.02
C ILE A 78 36.39 -4.93 -34.35
N ALA A 79 35.23 -4.34 -34.69
CA ALA A 79 35.07 -3.54 -35.90
C ALA A 79 36.01 -2.32 -35.95
N LYS A 80 36.27 -1.69 -34.80
CA LYS A 80 37.26 -0.60 -34.72
C LYS A 80 38.69 -1.08 -34.99
N LEU A 81 39.02 -2.33 -34.65
CA LEU A 81 40.35 -2.90 -34.92
C LEU A 81 40.57 -3.21 -36.41
N SER A 82 39.50 -3.49 -37.17
CA SER A 82 39.64 -3.76 -38.61
C SER A 82 39.90 -2.51 -39.45
N MET A 83 39.68 -1.30 -38.90
CA MET A 83 39.81 0.00 -39.59
C MET A 83 38.96 0.14 -40.87
N ILE A 84 37.98 -0.74 -41.10
CA ILE A 84 37.11 -0.70 -42.28
C ILE A 84 35.84 0.12 -41.95
N PRO A 85 35.64 1.31 -42.56
CA PRO A 85 34.56 2.22 -42.16
C PRO A 85 33.14 1.62 -42.24
N PRO A 86 32.75 0.86 -43.28
CA PRO A 86 31.44 0.20 -43.31
C PRO A 86 31.20 -0.78 -42.15
N ILE A 87 32.23 -1.53 -41.74
CA ILE A 87 32.13 -2.50 -40.63
C ILE A 87 31.97 -1.75 -39.29
N ILE A 88 32.64 -0.60 -39.13
CA ILE A 88 32.47 0.26 -37.95
C ILE A 88 31.05 0.82 -37.91
N ALA A 89 30.55 1.36 -39.02
CA ALA A 89 29.21 1.95 -39.10
C ALA A 89 28.10 0.92 -38.77
N THR A 90 28.21 -0.29 -39.31
CA THR A 90 27.27 -1.39 -39.01
C THR A 90 27.32 -1.84 -37.54
N ALA A 91 28.50 -1.91 -36.93
CA ALA A 91 28.61 -2.22 -35.51
C ALA A 91 28.07 -1.10 -34.61
N GLN A 92 28.24 0.16 -35.00
CA GLN A 92 27.65 1.31 -34.31
C GLN A 92 26.12 1.30 -34.39
N SER A 93 25.55 1.03 -35.56
CA SER A 93 24.09 0.95 -35.73
C SER A 93 23.50 -0.18 -34.90
N PHE A 94 24.17 -1.34 -34.84
CA PHE A 94 23.77 -2.44 -33.96
C PHE A 94 23.80 -2.05 -32.48
N LEU A 95 24.84 -1.35 -32.02
CA LEU A 95 24.91 -0.84 -30.65
C LEU A 95 23.78 0.15 -30.35
N ALA A 96 23.52 1.11 -31.24
CA ALA A 96 22.45 2.08 -31.10
C ALA A 96 21.08 1.40 -31.01
N PHE A 97 20.85 0.38 -31.84
CA PHE A 97 19.63 -0.43 -31.81
C PHE A 97 19.45 -1.17 -30.46
N VAL A 98 20.51 -1.76 -29.91
CA VAL A 98 20.45 -2.41 -28.59
C VAL A 98 20.17 -1.39 -27.48
N LEU A 99 20.78 -0.21 -27.54
CA LEU A 99 20.50 0.87 -26.58
C LEU A 99 19.05 1.35 -26.65
N ALA A 100 18.49 1.52 -27.86
CA ALA A 100 17.08 1.87 -28.05
C ALA A 100 16.16 0.81 -27.42
N LYS A 101 16.46 -0.49 -27.60
CA LYS A 101 15.72 -1.57 -26.94
C LYS A 101 15.81 -1.53 -25.42
N GLN A 102 16.98 -1.19 -24.86
CA GLN A 102 17.13 -1.00 -23.42
C GLN A 102 16.29 0.17 -22.92
N LEU A 103 16.27 1.29 -23.65
CA LEU A 103 15.44 2.44 -23.30
C LEU A 103 13.94 2.09 -23.27
N VAL A 104 13.45 1.33 -24.25
CA VAL A 104 12.06 0.85 -24.25
C VAL A 104 11.76 -0.05 -23.05
N LEU A 105 12.71 -0.89 -22.61
CA LEU A 105 12.54 -1.69 -21.40
C LEU A 105 12.54 -0.82 -20.14
N PHE A 106 13.46 0.14 -20.05
CA PHE A 106 13.56 1.09 -18.96
C PHE A 106 12.27 1.87 -18.76
N THR A 107 11.70 2.41 -19.83
CA THR A 107 10.45 3.18 -19.78
C THR A 107 9.29 2.30 -19.33
N LYS A 108 9.20 1.05 -19.79
CA LYS A 108 8.21 0.07 -19.30
C LYS A 108 8.35 -0.17 -17.79
N GLN A 109 9.57 -0.39 -17.30
CA GLN A 109 9.83 -0.59 -15.87
C GLN A 109 9.49 0.66 -15.05
N LYS A 110 9.89 1.85 -15.52
CA LYS A 110 9.58 3.15 -14.88
C LYS A 110 8.07 3.42 -14.85
N ASN A 111 7.34 3.11 -15.92
CA ASN A 111 5.89 3.24 -15.93
C ASN A 111 5.23 2.33 -14.89
N ILE A 112 5.71 1.10 -14.71
CA ILE A 112 5.20 0.21 -13.64
C ILE A 112 5.43 0.86 -12.26
N LEU A 113 6.65 1.32 -11.97
CA LEU A 113 6.99 1.97 -10.71
C LEU A 113 6.16 3.23 -10.45
N TYR A 114 6.06 4.12 -11.44
CA TYR A 114 5.26 5.34 -11.35
C TYR A 114 3.77 5.03 -11.15
N SER A 115 3.23 4.06 -11.90
CA SER A 115 1.85 3.63 -11.75
C SER A 115 1.55 3.08 -10.36
N ALA A 116 2.52 2.44 -9.70
CA ALA A 116 2.38 1.96 -8.32
C ALA A 116 2.36 3.12 -7.31
N ILE A 117 3.19 4.16 -7.50
CA ILE A 117 3.16 5.37 -6.66
C ILE A 117 1.80 6.09 -6.81
N LYS A 118 1.34 6.28 -8.06
CA LYS A 118 0.03 6.87 -8.35
C LYS A 118 -1.10 6.08 -7.71
N LEU A 119 -1.00 4.74 -7.72
CA LEU A 119 -1.95 3.85 -7.09
C LEU A 119 -2.01 4.07 -5.57
N SER A 120 -0.86 4.13 -4.88
CA SER A 120 -0.80 4.38 -3.43
C SER A 120 -1.38 5.74 -3.06
N ASN A 121 -1.10 6.78 -3.85
CA ASN A 121 -1.69 8.09 -3.64
C ASN A 121 -3.23 8.07 -3.83
N LYS A 122 -3.71 7.33 -4.83
CA LYS A 122 -5.16 7.14 -5.06
C LYS A 122 -5.80 6.37 -3.90
N ALA A 123 -5.17 5.30 -3.42
CA ALA A 123 -5.65 4.49 -2.29
C ALA A 123 -5.77 5.34 -1.01
N LYS A 124 -4.75 6.16 -0.69
CA LYS A 124 -4.79 7.12 0.42
C LYS A 124 -6.00 8.06 0.32
N LYS A 125 -6.19 8.69 -0.84
CA LYS A 125 -7.31 9.62 -1.08
C LYS A 125 -8.66 8.92 -0.96
N GLN A 126 -8.79 7.72 -1.53
CA GLN A 126 -10.03 6.94 -1.49
C GLN A 126 -10.38 6.46 -0.07
N LEU A 127 -9.39 5.98 0.69
CA LEU A 127 -9.59 5.58 2.08
C LEU A 127 -10.05 6.77 2.93
N LYS A 128 -9.37 7.91 2.83
CA LYS A 128 -9.78 9.13 3.54
C LYS A 128 -11.20 9.57 3.17
N LYS A 129 -11.54 9.57 1.87
CA LYS A 129 -12.90 9.89 1.40
C LYS A 129 -13.95 8.94 2.01
N ARG A 130 -13.68 7.65 2.04
CA ARG A 130 -14.61 6.64 2.58
C ARG A 130 -14.77 6.74 4.08
N LEU A 131 -13.70 7.00 4.82
CA LEU A 131 -13.79 7.25 6.25
C LEU A 131 -14.62 8.51 6.52
N ASN A 132 -14.38 9.60 5.80
CA ASN A 132 -15.18 10.83 5.94
C ASN A 132 -16.65 10.61 5.59
N GLN A 133 -16.97 9.77 4.61
CA GLN A 133 -18.36 9.41 4.28
C GLN A 133 -19.03 8.54 5.36
N ALA A 134 -18.25 7.77 6.10
CA ALA A 134 -18.77 6.83 7.10
C ALA A 134 -18.93 7.44 8.49
N PHE A 135 -18.15 8.48 8.82
CA PHE A 135 -18.05 9.04 10.17
C PHE A 135 -18.09 10.57 10.22
N ASP A 136 -18.27 11.28 9.11
CA ASP A 136 -18.03 12.72 8.97
C ASP A 136 -16.58 13.16 9.19
N LYS A 137 -16.16 14.19 8.44
CA LYS A 137 -14.77 14.70 8.47
C LYS A 137 -14.38 15.22 9.86
N ASN A 138 -15.32 15.81 10.60
CA ASN A 138 -15.05 16.45 11.89
C ASN A 138 -14.79 15.43 13.01
N ASN A 139 -15.17 14.17 12.81
CA ASN A 139 -14.99 13.13 13.82
C ASN A 139 -13.69 12.35 13.63
N ILE A 140 -12.91 12.64 12.59
CA ILE A 140 -11.63 11.98 12.31
C ILE A 140 -10.49 12.97 12.60
N LYS A 141 -9.70 12.67 13.63
CA LYS A 141 -8.51 13.46 14.03
C LYS A 141 -7.22 12.71 13.73
N ASP A 142 -6.14 13.47 13.56
CA ASP A 142 -4.76 13.01 13.33
C ASP A 142 -4.63 11.87 12.31
N TYR A 143 -5.32 12.01 11.18
CA TYR A 143 -5.27 11.02 10.12
C TYR A 143 -3.87 10.96 9.50
N SER A 144 -3.26 9.79 9.55
CA SER A 144 -1.99 9.51 8.90
C SER A 144 -2.05 8.21 8.13
N TYR A 145 -1.40 8.26 6.97
CA TYR A 145 -1.33 7.15 6.04
C TYR A 145 0.13 7.02 5.59
N LYS A 146 0.75 5.90 5.96
CA LYS A 146 2.12 5.57 5.55
C LYS A 146 2.08 4.37 4.63
N GLN A 147 2.63 4.55 3.44
CA GLN A 147 2.82 3.47 2.50
C GLN A 147 3.97 3.79 1.54
N VAL A 148 4.83 2.81 1.32
CA VAL A 148 5.89 2.85 0.32
C VAL A 148 5.34 2.30 -1.00
N GLY A 149 5.83 2.77 -2.15
CA GLY A 149 5.40 2.33 -3.49
C GLY A 149 5.59 0.83 -3.71
N LEU A 150 6.59 0.45 -4.51
CA LEU A 150 7.03 -0.94 -4.59
C LEU A 150 8.32 -1.08 -3.78
N ALA A 151 8.35 -1.99 -2.81
CA ALA A 151 9.53 -2.33 -2.03
C ALA A 151 10.48 -3.21 -2.85
N VAL A 152 11.04 -2.62 -3.90
CA VAL A 152 11.97 -3.27 -4.83
C VAL A 152 13.19 -2.39 -5.07
N TYR A 153 14.32 -3.00 -5.39
CA TYR A 153 15.54 -2.29 -5.75
C TYR A 153 16.12 -2.80 -7.07
N PRO A 154 16.72 -1.93 -7.90
CA PRO A 154 17.35 -2.32 -9.16
C PRO A 154 18.77 -2.86 -8.94
N LYS A 155 19.17 -3.83 -9.76
CA LYS A 155 20.55 -4.30 -9.89
C LYS A 155 20.88 -4.63 -11.36
N PRO A 156 21.91 -4.02 -11.96
CA PRO A 156 22.73 -2.92 -11.42
C PRO A 156 21.96 -1.58 -11.40
N LEU A 157 22.33 -0.67 -10.50
CA LEU A 157 21.61 0.59 -10.22
C LEU A 157 21.58 1.56 -11.42
N LEU A 158 22.69 1.74 -12.12
CA LEU A 158 22.87 2.74 -13.19
C LEU A 158 22.66 2.17 -14.60
N SER A 159 21.90 1.09 -14.75
CA SER A 159 21.62 0.49 -16.06
C SER A 159 20.26 0.91 -16.60
N PHE A 160 20.14 1.01 -17.93
CA PHE A 160 18.86 1.11 -18.62
C PHE A 160 18.09 -0.22 -18.71
N SER A 161 18.68 -1.32 -18.24
CA SER A 161 17.99 -2.62 -18.15
C SER A 161 18.32 -3.31 -16.83
N PRO A 162 17.96 -2.71 -15.68
CA PRO A 162 18.17 -3.32 -14.39
C PRO A 162 17.23 -4.52 -14.21
N SER A 163 17.69 -5.51 -13.46
CA SER A 163 16.80 -6.50 -12.87
C SER A 163 16.35 -5.98 -11.51
N TYR A 164 15.06 -6.06 -11.21
CA TYR A 164 14.52 -5.64 -9.92
C TYR A 164 14.40 -6.82 -8.96
N TYR A 165 14.71 -6.58 -7.70
CA TYR A 165 14.64 -7.57 -6.63
C TYR A 165 13.79 -7.03 -5.49
N LEU A 166 13.14 -7.92 -4.74
CA LEU A 166 12.40 -7.53 -3.53
C LEU A 166 13.39 -7.03 -2.48
N MET A 167 13.09 -5.92 -1.81
CA MET A 167 13.94 -5.40 -0.73
C MET A 167 14.13 -6.43 0.40
N PRO A 168 15.28 -6.40 1.11
CA PRO A 168 15.40 -7.04 2.42
C PRO A 168 14.25 -6.59 3.33
N ALA A 169 13.74 -7.50 4.17
CA ALA A 169 12.56 -7.25 5.00
C ALA A 169 11.32 -6.77 4.19
N PHE A 170 11.10 -7.33 3.00
CA PHE A 170 10.01 -6.97 2.08
C PHE A 170 8.65 -6.78 2.75
N SER A 171 8.24 -7.69 3.65
CA SER A 171 6.94 -7.62 4.33
C SER A 171 6.76 -6.32 5.12
N TYR A 172 7.84 -5.83 5.75
CA TYR A 172 7.84 -4.56 6.49
C TYR A 172 7.89 -3.37 5.53
N ALA A 173 8.81 -3.41 4.56
CA ALA A 173 9.00 -2.33 3.59
C ALA A 173 7.78 -2.10 2.68
N GLN A 174 7.04 -3.16 2.34
CA GLN A 174 5.85 -3.12 1.50
C GLN A 174 4.56 -2.84 2.30
N GLY A 175 4.65 -2.78 3.63
CA GLY A 175 3.53 -2.56 4.51
C GLY A 175 2.80 -1.24 4.25
N SER A 176 1.48 -1.28 4.40
CA SER A 176 0.64 -0.10 4.42
C SER A 176 0.05 0.06 5.82
N TYR A 177 0.14 1.27 6.36
CA TYR A 177 -0.24 1.58 7.73
C TYR A 177 -1.12 2.82 7.73
N THR A 178 -2.20 2.79 8.51
CA THR A 178 -3.04 3.96 8.75
C THR A 178 -3.33 4.06 10.23
N PHE A 179 -3.24 5.27 10.73
CA PHE A 179 -3.69 5.62 12.07
C PHE A 179 -4.58 6.86 12.01
N PHE A 180 -5.60 6.89 12.86
CA PHE A 180 -6.47 8.04 13.07
C PHE A 180 -7.20 7.88 14.40
N TYR A 181 -7.75 8.97 14.90
CA TYR A 181 -8.60 8.99 16.08
C TYR A 181 -10.05 9.28 15.67
N LEU A 182 -10.98 8.52 16.24
CA LEU A 182 -12.41 8.75 16.10
C LEU A 182 -12.96 9.41 17.34
N ASN A 183 -13.64 10.54 17.17
CA ASN A 183 -14.45 11.15 18.22
C ASN A 183 -15.79 10.41 18.30
N ILE A 184 -15.91 9.45 19.22
CA ILE A 184 -17.12 8.62 19.30
C ILE A 184 -18.29 9.39 19.92
N LYS A 185 -18.04 10.39 20.76
CA LYS A 185 -19.09 11.20 21.35
C LYS A 185 -20.01 11.80 20.27
N ASN A 186 -19.43 12.35 19.20
CA ASN A 186 -20.18 12.94 18.10
C ASN A 186 -20.92 11.92 17.21
N LEU A 187 -20.62 10.63 17.36
CA LEU A 187 -21.25 9.54 16.59
C LEU A 187 -22.44 8.91 17.33
N LEU A 188 -22.63 9.26 18.60
CA LEU A 188 -23.71 8.73 19.42
C LEU A 188 -24.94 9.63 19.37
N PRO A 189 -26.15 9.09 19.57
CA PRO A 189 -27.36 9.88 19.75
C PRO A 189 -27.19 10.91 20.89
N PRO A 190 -27.78 12.13 20.80
CA PRO A 190 -27.61 13.20 21.78
C PRO A 190 -27.79 12.76 23.24
N LEU A 191 -28.78 11.90 23.49
CA LEU A 191 -29.08 11.34 24.82
C LEU A 191 -27.92 10.54 25.42
N LEU A 192 -27.11 9.89 24.58
CA LEU A 192 -25.93 9.12 25.00
C LEU A 192 -24.65 9.97 25.03
N GLN A 193 -24.63 11.14 24.38
CA GLN A 193 -23.45 12.01 24.35
C GLN A 193 -23.14 12.63 25.73
N SER A 194 -24.18 12.90 26.52
CA SER A 194 -24.05 13.43 27.89
C SER A 194 -23.40 12.44 28.84
N LEU A 195 -23.54 11.14 28.56
CA LEU A 195 -22.98 10.06 29.36
C LEU A 195 -21.47 9.86 29.15
N LEU A 196 -20.88 10.52 28.15
CA LEU A 196 -19.47 10.36 27.82
C LEU A 196 -18.67 11.66 28.02
N PRO A 197 -17.45 11.57 28.56
CA PRO A 197 -16.56 12.71 28.69
C PRO A 197 -16.18 13.27 27.30
N ASN A 198 -15.95 14.58 27.25
CA ASN A 198 -15.69 15.34 26.02
C ASN A 198 -14.45 14.90 25.21
N SER A 199 -13.59 14.05 25.78
CA SER A 199 -12.27 13.70 25.23
C SER A 199 -12.15 12.26 24.71
N GLN A 200 -13.25 11.51 24.56
CA GLN A 200 -13.16 10.11 24.11
C GLN A 200 -12.79 9.97 22.63
N LEU A 201 -11.48 10.02 22.38
CA LEU A 201 -10.84 9.75 21.11
C LEU A 201 -10.39 8.29 21.07
N PHE A 202 -10.97 7.53 20.16
CA PHE A 202 -10.61 6.14 19.97
C PHE A 202 -9.56 6.02 18.87
N LYS A 203 -8.40 5.51 19.25
CA LYS A 203 -7.31 5.24 18.32
C LYS A 203 -7.64 4.03 17.46
N ILE A 204 -7.75 4.25 16.16
CA ILE A 204 -7.84 3.20 15.16
C ILE A 204 -6.48 3.03 14.50
N LYS A 205 -5.94 1.82 14.57
CA LYS A 205 -4.75 1.41 13.84
C LYS A 205 -5.14 0.28 12.90
N CYS A 206 -4.66 0.35 11.67
CA CYS A 206 -4.81 -0.75 10.73
C CYS A 206 -3.61 -0.81 9.81
N SER A 207 -3.18 -2.03 9.56
CA SER A 207 -2.08 -2.33 8.67
C SER A 207 -2.45 -3.50 7.76
N ALA A 208 -1.83 -3.53 6.59
CA ALA A 208 -1.75 -4.76 5.79
C ALA A 208 -0.37 -4.85 5.17
N THR A 209 0.17 -6.07 5.14
CA THR A 209 1.48 -6.36 4.59
C THR A 209 1.34 -7.46 3.55
N LEU A 210 2.15 -7.38 2.49
CA LEU A 210 2.33 -8.50 1.57
C LEU A 210 3.37 -9.43 2.17
N MET A 211 3.00 -10.68 2.44
CA MET A 211 3.97 -11.66 2.92
C MET A 211 4.71 -12.34 1.78
N LYS A 212 6.02 -12.48 1.96
CA LYS A 212 6.88 -13.27 1.10
C LYS A 212 6.64 -14.76 1.37
N LYS A 213 5.66 -15.38 0.71
CA LYS A 213 5.55 -16.85 0.62
C LYS A 213 6.23 -17.36 -0.66
N LYS A 214 6.65 -18.64 -0.68
CA LYS A 214 7.19 -19.34 -1.88
C LYS A 214 6.28 -19.16 -3.13
N LYS A 215 4.98 -18.92 -2.90
CA LYS A 215 4.00 -18.29 -3.80
C LYS A 215 3.39 -17.09 -3.08
N ILE A 216 3.35 -15.90 -3.68
CA ILE A 216 2.92 -14.67 -3.00
C ILE A 216 1.43 -14.78 -2.58
N GLU A 217 1.16 -14.89 -1.28
CA GLU A 217 -0.17 -14.91 -0.67
C GLU A 217 -0.27 -13.82 0.42
N LEU A 218 -1.46 -13.28 0.62
CA LEU A 218 -1.75 -12.22 1.59
C LEU A 218 -2.11 -12.82 2.95
N THR A 219 -1.47 -12.33 4.01
CA THR A 219 -1.83 -12.62 5.39
C THR A 219 -1.98 -11.30 6.16
N LEU A 220 -3.00 -11.23 7.00
CA LEU A 220 -3.31 -10.09 7.87
C LEU A 220 -2.64 -10.30 9.23
N TRP A 221 -2.08 -9.24 9.79
CA TRP A 221 -1.67 -9.20 11.20
C TRP A 221 -2.50 -8.13 11.93
N GLN A 222 -2.94 -8.45 13.15
CA GLN A 222 -3.57 -7.52 14.08
C GLN A 222 -2.50 -7.09 15.10
N TYR A 223 -2.30 -5.78 15.26
CA TYR A 223 -1.51 -5.15 16.32
C TYR A 223 -2.29 -3.96 16.88
#